data_AF-A0AAI8MN94-F1
#
_entry.id   AF-A0AAI8MN94-F1
#
_cell.length_a   1.000
_cell.length_b   1.000
_cell.length_c   1.000
_cell.angle_alpha   90.00
_cell.angle_beta   90.00
_cell.angle_gamma   90.00
#
_symmetry.space_group_name_H-M   'P 1'
#
loop_
_entity.id
_entity.type
_entity.pdbx_description
1 polymer ?
#
loop_
_entity_poly.entity_id
_entity_poly.type
_entity_poly.pdbx_seq_one_letter_code
_entity_poly.pdbx_strand_id
1 'polypeptide(L)'
;MIVSFFDEDIDKPYISASLYNQSNPALPPLPLNAHQTSLSARTLNNTKETEDTNSSIVESGLNEITLSNIKEKEQIYLQAQRDYEELIKHNFTQKIQNNKDSIVEGAYNERIKKIHTQTIDLAKIVSIGGEYNTNVALSKDTIVGLSHTLNVGASNKLRVAKDSSEYVGEDKSVEIQANLNTSLSKMRIGR
;
A
#
# COMPACT_ATOMS: atom_id res chain seq x y z
N MET A 1 -29.92 -28.36 3.51
CA MET A 1 -29.98 -28.37 2.03
C MET A 1 -31.44 -28.52 1.63
N ILE A 2 -31.86 -27.85 0.56
CA ILE A 2 -33.18 -28.00 -0.07
C ILE A 2 -32.96 -28.70 -1.41
N VAL A 3 -33.70 -29.79 -1.64
CA VAL A 3 -33.70 -30.56 -2.89
C VAL A 3 -35.02 -30.29 -3.62
N SER A 4 -34.94 -30.12 -4.93
CA SER A 4 -36.07 -29.89 -5.82
C SER A 4 -35.96 -30.83 -7.03
N PHE A 5 -37.03 -30.97 -7.81
CA PHE A 5 -37.12 -31.94 -8.91
C PHE A 5 -37.46 -31.22 -10.21
N PHE A 6 -36.71 -31.50 -11.28
CA PHE A 6 -36.95 -30.88 -12.59
C PHE A 6 -38.24 -31.45 -13.19
N ASP A 7 -39.15 -30.59 -13.64
CA ASP A 7 -40.48 -30.97 -14.14
C ASP A 7 -41.29 -31.88 -13.20
N GLU A 8 -41.09 -31.74 -11.88
CA GLU A 8 -41.69 -32.61 -10.86
C GLU A 8 -41.33 -34.11 -11.02
N ASP A 9 -40.29 -34.42 -11.81
CA ASP A 9 -39.79 -35.76 -12.02
C ASP A 9 -38.86 -36.17 -10.88
N ILE A 10 -39.31 -37.12 -10.05
CA ILE A 10 -38.55 -37.61 -8.90
C ILE A 10 -37.19 -38.21 -9.30
N ASP A 11 -37.06 -38.65 -10.56
CA ASP A 11 -35.83 -39.20 -11.12
C ASP A 11 -34.84 -38.10 -11.57
N LYS A 12 -35.21 -36.82 -11.45
CA LYS A 12 -34.36 -35.65 -11.80
C LYS A 12 -34.16 -34.67 -10.63
N PRO A 13 -33.55 -35.10 -9.51
CA PRO A 13 -33.28 -34.20 -8.39
C PRO A 13 -32.19 -33.18 -8.71
N TYR A 14 -32.30 -31.97 -8.15
CA TYR A 14 -31.25 -30.95 -8.11
C TYR A 14 -31.25 -30.21 -6.76
N ILE A 15 -30.10 -29.64 -6.40
CA ILE A 15 -29.95 -28.85 -5.18
C ILE A 15 -30.35 -27.40 -5.50
N SER A 16 -31.38 -26.88 -4.82
CA SER A 16 -31.88 -25.53 -5.05
C SER A 16 -31.38 -24.51 -4.03
N ALA A 17 -31.08 -24.93 -2.79
CA ALA A 17 -30.53 -24.05 -1.76
C ALA A 17 -29.81 -24.79 -0.63
N SER A 18 -29.02 -24.03 0.13
CA SER A 18 -28.56 -24.41 1.47
C SER A 18 -29.12 -23.43 2.49
N LEU A 19 -29.52 -23.94 3.65
CA LEU A 19 -30.05 -23.14 4.74
C LEU A 19 -29.12 -23.27 5.93
N TYR A 20 -28.99 -22.16 6.68
CA TYR A 20 -28.36 -22.18 7.98
C TYR A 20 -29.23 -22.97 8.97
N ASN A 21 -28.57 -23.66 9.88
CA ASN A 21 -29.19 -24.40 10.97
C ASN A 21 -28.24 -24.44 12.17
N GLN A 22 -28.63 -25.10 13.26
CA GLN A 22 -27.79 -25.15 14.47
C GLN A 22 -26.42 -25.78 14.26
N SER A 23 -26.29 -26.74 13.33
CA SER A 23 -25.02 -27.38 12.95
C SER A 23 -24.25 -26.64 11.85
N ASN A 24 -24.90 -25.72 11.13
CA ASN A 24 -24.32 -24.86 10.09
C ASN A 24 -24.82 -23.42 10.29
N PRO A 25 -24.26 -22.67 11.26
CA PRO A 25 -24.74 -21.35 11.62
C PRO A 25 -24.41 -20.30 10.54
N ALA A 26 -25.10 -19.16 10.58
CA ALA A 26 -24.83 -18.03 9.70
C ALA A 26 -23.46 -17.39 9.97
N LEU A 27 -22.83 -16.88 8.90
CA LEU A 27 -21.54 -16.20 8.93
C LEU A 27 -21.70 -14.68 9.09
N PRO A 28 -20.80 -13.99 9.81
CA PRO A 28 -20.37 -14.21 11.22
C PRO A 28 -21.47 -13.82 12.24
N PRO A 29 -21.37 -14.16 13.54
CA PRO A 29 -22.32 -13.69 14.56
C PRO A 29 -22.01 -12.22 14.91
N LEU A 30 -22.57 -11.27 14.15
CA LEU A 30 -22.70 -9.89 14.60
C LEU A 30 -23.90 -9.83 15.57
N PRO A 31 -23.93 -8.86 16.52
CA PRO A 31 -25.00 -8.75 17.50
C PRO A 31 -26.38 -8.88 16.85
N LEU A 32 -27.30 -9.59 17.51
CA LEU A 32 -28.68 -9.80 17.09
C LEU A 32 -29.27 -8.44 16.64
N ASN A 33 -29.53 -8.27 15.33
CA ASN A 33 -29.96 -7.05 14.58
C ASN A 33 -28.92 -6.36 13.67
N ALA A 34 -27.62 -6.65 13.78
CA ALA A 34 -26.56 -6.09 12.92
C ALA A 34 -26.54 -6.69 11.49
N HIS A 35 -27.36 -7.71 11.24
CA HIS A 35 -27.43 -8.42 9.97
C HIS A 35 -28.60 -8.01 9.07
N GLN A 36 -29.49 -7.10 9.51
CA GLN A 36 -30.67 -6.75 8.71
C GLN A 36 -30.30 -6.16 7.34
N THR A 37 -29.12 -5.56 7.21
CA THR A 37 -28.68 -4.86 6.00
C THR A 37 -27.28 -5.27 5.54
N SER A 38 -26.82 -6.47 5.90
CA SER A 38 -25.44 -6.91 5.66
C SER A 38 -25.38 -8.17 4.80
N LEU A 39 -24.47 -8.21 3.82
CA LEU A 39 -24.17 -9.36 2.97
C LEU A 39 -22.73 -9.80 3.24
N SER A 40 -22.52 -11.09 3.54
CA SER A 40 -21.19 -11.65 3.76
C SER A 40 -21.05 -13.01 3.07
N ALA A 41 -19.88 -13.25 2.50
CA ALA A 41 -19.46 -14.55 2.00
C ALA A 41 -18.05 -14.87 2.52
N ARG A 42 -17.89 -16.06 3.09
CA ARG A 42 -16.63 -16.53 3.69
C ARG A 42 -16.39 -17.99 3.35
N THR A 43 -15.14 -18.35 3.05
CA THR A 43 -14.72 -19.75 2.96
C THR A 43 -14.61 -20.37 4.34
N LEU A 44 -15.09 -21.61 4.52
CA LEU A 44 -14.98 -22.33 5.79
C LEU A 44 -13.66 -23.11 5.85
N ASN A 45 -13.08 -23.21 7.04
CA ASN A 45 -11.98 -24.13 7.30
C ASN A 45 -12.54 -25.55 7.39
N ASN A 46 -11.98 -26.51 6.65
CA ASN A 46 -12.27 -27.91 6.86
C ASN A 46 -11.31 -28.49 7.91
N THR A 47 -11.78 -28.70 9.13
CA THR A 47 -11.01 -29.35 10.21
C THR A 47 -11.36 -30.83 10.34
N LYS A 48 -11.87 -31.49 9.29
CA LYS A 48 -12.07 -32.94 9.34
C LYS A 48 -10.71 -33.62 9.36
N GLU A 49 -10.29 -34.09 10.53
CA GLU A 49 -9.41 -35.25 10.61
C GLU A 49 -10.15 -36.41 9.94
N THR A 50 -9.86 -36.66 8.67
CA THR A 50 -10.25 -37.92 8.05
C THR A 50 -9.36 -39.00 8.64
N GLU A 51 -9.96 -40.07 9.17
CA GLU A 51 -9.26 -41.32 9.54
C GLU A 51 -8.57 -42.01 8.33
N ASP A 52 -8.73 -41.45 7.12
CA ASP A 52 -8.00 -41.85 5.92
C ASP A 52 -6.63 -41.17 5.83
N THR A 53 -5.60 -41.97 6.08
CA THR A 53 -4.18 -41.64 6.27
C THR A 53 -3.42 -41.09 5.06
N ASN A 54 -4.08 -40.62 3.99
CA ASN A 54 -3.37 -40.19 2.76
C ASN A 54 -3.67 -38.78 2.24
N SER A 55 -4.56 -37.99 2.84
CA SER A 55 -4.61 -36.54 2.56
C SER A 55 -5.43 -35.78 3.61
N SER A 56 -4.82 -35.45 4.74
CA SER A 56 -5.37 -34.47 5.66
C SER A 56 -5.10 -33.07 5.10
N ILE A 57 -5.98 -32.56 4.25
CA ILE A 57 -5.94 -31.16 3.82
C ILE A 57 -6.52 -30.35 4.97
N VAL A 58 -5.66 -29.93 5.89
CA VAL A 58 -6.02 -28.94 6.90
C VAL A 58 -6.08 -27.58 6.21
N GLU A 59 -7.27 -27.17 5.80
CA GLU A 59 -7.52 -25.83 5.28
C GLU A 59 -7.52 -24.85 6.45
N SER A 60 -6.37 -24.21 6.68
CA SER A 60 -6.23 -23.16 7.69
C SER A 60 -6.35 -21.79 7.03
N GLY A 61 -7.34 -21.01 7.49
CA GLY A 61 -7.53 -19.62 7.11
C GLY A 61 -8.70 -19.38 6.16
N LEU A 62 -9.12 -18.13 6.02
CA LEU A 62 -10.37 -17.75 5.36
C LEU A 62 -10.18 -16.58 4.39
N ASN A 63 -10.91 -16.63 3.29
CA ASN A 63 -11.16 -15.47 2.44
C ASN A 63 -12.56 -14.96 2.77
N GLU A 64 -12.71 -13.64 2.87
CA GLU A 64 -13.98 -13.01 3.24
C GLU A 64 -14.22 -11.74 2.44
N ILE A 65 -15.47 -11.56 2.03
CA ILE A 65 -16.02 -10.28 1.62
C ILE A 65 -17.27 -10.00 2.44
N THR A 66 -17.32 -8.81 3.06
CA THR A 66 -18.46 -8.36 3.86
C THR A 66 -18.86 -6.95 3.46
N LEU A 67 -20.14 -6.76 3.18
CA LEU A 67 -20.80 -5.49 2.87
C LEU A 67 -21.81 -5.21 3.98
N SER A 68 -21.50 -4.25 4.85
CA SER A 68 -22.34 -3.83 5.97
C SER A 68 -22.90 -2.44 5.73
N ASN A 69 -24.21 -2.27 5.93
CA ASN A 69 -24.91 -0.98 5.82
C ASN A 69 -25.55 -0.55 7.15
N ILE A 70 -24.92 -0.90 8.28
CA ILE A 70 -25.36 -0.42 9.60
C ILE A 70 -25.10 1.08 9.67
N LYS A 71 -26.14 1.86 9.99
CA LYS A 71 -26.06 3.33 10.05
C LYS A 71 -24.85 3.79 10.87
N GLU A 72 -24.04 4.69 10.28
CA GLU A 72 -22.82 5.29 10.87
C GLU A 72 -21.69 4.28 11.15
N LYS A 73 -21.82 3.04 10.67
CA LYS A 73 -20.86 1.94 10.78
C LYS A 73 -20.82 1.13 9.49
N GLU A 74 -21.12 1.76 8.36
CA GLU A 74 -21.08 1.15 7.05
C GLU A 74 -19.63 0.73 6.74
N GLN A 75 -19.49 -0.49 6.22
CA GLN A 75 -18.17 -1.06 6.00
C GLN A 75 -18.18 -2.03 4.83
N ILE A 76 -17.14 -1.93 4.01
CA ILE A 76 -16.72 -3.00 3.10
C ILE A 76 -15.45 -3.60 3.68
N TYR A 77 -15.47 -4.89 3.95
CA TYR A 77 -14.31 -5.66 4.43
C TYR A 77 -13.92 -6.70 3.39
N LEU A 78 -12.62 -6.78 3.10
CA LEU A 78 -12.04 -7.76 2.19
C LEU A 78 -10.82 -8.38 2.88
N GLN A 79 -10.82 -9.70 2.98
CA GLN A 79 -9.70 -10.49 3.46
C GLN A 79 -9.30 -11.52 2.40
N ALA A 80 -8.03 -11.50 2.02
CA ALA A 80 -7.38 -12.60 1.33
C ALA A 80 -6.48 -13.35 2.31
N GLN A 81 -6.61 -14.67 2.41
CA GLN A 81 -5.83 -15.47 3.35
C GLN A 81 -4.33 -15.50 3.01
N ARG A 82 -3.99 -15.37 1.72
CA ARG A 82 -2.61 -15.45 1.26
C ARG A 82 -2.30 -14.38 0.22
N ASP A 83 -2.88 -14.54 -0.98
CA ASP A 83 -2.57 -13.69 -2.12
C ASP A 83 -3.83 -12.90 -2.54
N TYR A 84 -3.67 -11.59 -2.74
CA TYR A 84 -4.65 -10.73 -3.41
C TYR A 84 -4.01 -10.13 -4.65
N GLU A 85 -4.59 -10.40 -5.82
CA GLU A 85 -4.15 -9.82 -7.09
C GLU A 85 -5.27 -8.95 -7.68
N GLU A 86 -4.92 -7.71 -8.03
CA GLU A 86 -5.82 -6.76 -8.69
C GLU A 86 -5.26 -6.39 -10.06
N LEU A 87 -5.97 -6.79 -11.12
CA LEU A 87 -5.64 -6.42 -12.49
C LEU A 87 -6.66 -5.43 -13.05
N ILE A 88 -6.24 -4.18 -13.21
CA ILE A 88 -7.04 -3.13 -13.85
C ILE A 88 -6.56 -2.94 -15.29
N LYS A 89 -7.36 -3.40 -16.27
CA LYS A 89 -6.98 -3.34 -17.70
C LYS A 89 -7.05 -1.95 -18.33
N HIS A 90 -7.65 -0.98 -17.63
CA HIS A 90 -7.82 0.37 -18.15
C HIS A 90 -7.48 1.43 -17.10
N ASN A 91 -8.46 1.89 -16.32
CA ASN A 91 -8.28 2.99 -15.37
C ASN A 91 -8.66 2.56 -13.96
N PHE A 92 -7.84 2.94 -12.97
CA PHE A 92 -8.16 2.86 -11.55
C PHE A 92 -8.27 4.27 -11.00
N THR A 93 -9.32 4.56 -10.23
CA THR A 93 -9.50 5.84 -9.56
C THR A 93 -9.94 5.58 -8.13
N GLN A 94 -9.22 6.16 -7.17
CA GLN A 94 -9.52 6.04 -5.75
C GLN A 94 -9.63 7.44 -5.14
N LYS A 95 -10.75 7.72 -4.49
CA LYS A 95 -10.97 8.95 -3.73
C LYS A 95 -11.32 8.56 -2.29
N ILE A 96 -10.54 9.07 -1.35
CA ILE A 96 -10.75 8.89 0.08
C ILE A 96 -11.07 10.26 0.64
N GLN A 97 -12.25 10.41 1.27
CA GLN A 97 -12.71 11.71 1.77
C GLN A 97 -12.18 12.05 3.16
N ASN A 98 -11.59 11.07 3.84
CA ASN A 98 -10.97 11.23 5.14
C ASN A 98 -9.54 10.67 5.08
N ASN A 99 -9.19 9.70 5.93
CA ASN A 99 -7.82 9.20 6.04
C ASN A 99 -7.60 7.91 5.24
N LYS A 100 -6.38 7.75 4.71
CA LYS A 100 -5.89 6.51 4.11
C LYS A 100 -4.63 6.07 4.86
N ASP A 101 -4.71 4.93 5.52
CA ASP A 101 -3.57 4.25 6.13
C ASP A 101 -3.13 3.07 5.26
N SER A 102 -1.83 2.87 5.11
CA SER A 102 -1.25 1.79 4.31
C SER A 102 0.04 1.32 4.96
N ILE A 103 0.07 0.03 5.34
CA ILE A 103 1.22 -0.60 5.99
C ILE A 103 1.61 -1.81 5.16
N VAL A 104 2.90 -1.90 4.84
CA VAL A 104 3.51 -3.05 4.16
C VAL A 104 4.64 -3.54 5.05
N GLU A 105 4.46 -4.69 5.69
CA GLU A 105 5.46 -5.29 6.57
C GLU A 105 6.70 -5.81 5.80
N GLY A 106 6.51 -6.12 4.53
CA GLY A 106 7.57 -6.54 3.61
C GLY A 106 8.10 -5.41 2.74
N ALA A 107 8.42 -5.74 1.49
CA ALA A 107 8.90 -4.77 0.51
C ALA A 107 7.74 -4.15 -0.29
N TYR A 108 7.80 -2.84 -0.50
CA TYR A 108 6.92 -2.11 -1.42
C TYR A 108 7.68 -1.74 -2.69
N ASN A 109 7.17 -2.16 -3.85
CA ASN A 109 7.73 -1.83 -5.15
C ASN A 109 6.69 -1.09 -6.00
N GLU A 110 7.04 0.11 -6.48
CA GLU A 110 6.19 0.90 -7.36
C GLU A 110 6.94 1.21 -8.65
N ARG A 111 6.30 0.97 -9.80
CA ARG A 111 6.87 1.28 -11.11
C ARG A 111 5.89 2.06 -11.96
N ILE A 112 6.17 3.34 -12.15
CA ILE A 112 5.44 4.20 -13.07
C ILE A 112 6.23 4.33 -14.37
N LYS A 113 5.64 3.92 -15.49
CA LYS A 113 6.32 3.93 -16.81
C LYS A 113 6.45 5.32 -17.44
N LYS A 114 5.61 6.27 -17.02
CA LYS A 114 5.53 7.61 -17.61
C LYS A 114 5.76 8.69 -16.55
N ILE A 115 4.69 9.19 -15.94
CA ILE A 115 4.73 10.37 -15.08
C ILE A 115 4.13 10.01 -13.72
N HIS A 116 4.84 10.36 -12.64
CA HIS A 116 4.34 10.33 -11.27
C HIS A 116 4.29 11.76 -10.75
N THR A 117 3.12 12.22 -10.32
CA THR A 117 2.91 13.53 -9.71
C THR A 117 2.37 13.34 -8.31
N GLN A 118 2.99 14.00 -7.34
CA GLN A 118 2.58 13.97 -5.94
C GLN A 118 2.44 15.41 -5.44
N THR A 119 1.23 15.78 -5.05
CA THR A 119 0.93 17.09 -4.45
C THR A 119 0.55 16.89 -3.00
N ILE A 120 1.17 17.66 -2.11
CA ILE A 120 0.92 17.64 -0.67
C ILE A 120 0.73 19.09 -0.24
N ASP A 121 -0.49 19.43 0.20
CA ASP A 121 -0.87 20.82 0.43
C ASP A 121 -0.32 21.40 1.75
N LEU A 122 -0.02 20.53 2.72
CA LEU A 122 0.44 20.96 4.05
C LEU A 122 1.87 20.52 4.37
N ALA A 123 2.10 19.22 4.58
CA ALA A 123 3.39 18.73 5.05
C ALA A 123 3.68 17.30 4.58
N LYS A 124 4.94 17.04 4.21
CA LYS A 124 5.47 15.72 3.90
C LYS A 124 6.66 15.42 4.81
N ILE A 125 6.59 14.32 5.56
CA ILE A 125 7.67 13.81 6.40
C ILE A 125 8.11 12.48 5.81
N VAL A 126 9.41 12.29 5.63
CA VAL A 126 9.99 11.03 5.13
C VAL A 126 11.12 10.62 6.06
N SER A 127 10.97 9.46 6.69
CA SER A 127 11.97 8.87 7.57
C SER A 127 12.47 7.56 6.97
N ILE A 128 13.79 7.47 6.78
CA ILE A 128 14.45 6.29 6.21
C ILE A 128 15.43 5.78 7.26
N GLY A 129 15.27 4.52 7.69
CA GLY A 129 16.15 3.87 8.68
C GLY A 129 17.46 3.34 8.09
N GLY A 130 17.55 3.23 6.75
CA GLY A 130 18.72 2.74 6.01
C GLY A 130 19.21 3.73 4.96
N GLU A 131 19.52 3.23 3.75
CA GLU A 131 19.99 4.07 2.64
C GLU A 131 18.83 4.76 1.90
N TYR A 132 19.04 6.03 1.52
CA TYR A 132 18.16 6.75 0.60
C TYR A 132 18.91 7.15 -0.67
N ASN A 133 18.68 6.40 -1.75
CA ASN A 133 19.35 6.61 -3.04
C ASN A 133 18.39 7.28 -4.04
N THR A 134 18.86 8.33 -4.71
CA THR A 134 18.11 9.01 -5.78
C THR A 134 18.98 9.14 -7.02
N ASN A 135 18.61 8.43 -8.08
CA ASN A 135 19.25 8.53 -9.40
C ASN A 135 18.32 9.27 -10.37
N VAL A 136 18.83 10.32 -11.00
CA VAL A 136 18.08 11.13 -11.97
C VAL A 136 18.93 11.29 -13.23
N ALA A 137 18.42 10.79 -14.36
CA ALA A 137 19.20 10.70 -15.60
C ALA A 137 19.35 12.03 -16.35
N LEU A 138 18.40 12.96 -16.16
CA LEU A 138 18.36 14.23 -16.91
C LEU A 138 18.62 15.42 -15.98
N SER A 139 17.59 15.91 -15.28
CA SER A 139 17.70 17.07 -14.39
C SER A 139 16.97 16.85 -13.08
N LYS A 140 17.51 17.43 -12.01
CA LYS A 140 16.89 17.48 -10.68
C LYS A 140 16.89 18.94 -10.22
N ASP A 141 15.69 19.52 -10.18
CA ASP A 141 15.49 20.88 -9.67
C ASP A 141 14.94 20.81 -8.24
N THR A 142 15.36 21.75 -7.38
CA THR A 142 14.89 21.86 -6.00
C THR A 142 14.65 23.32 -5.71
N ILE A 143 13.38 23.71 -5.57
CA ILE A 143 12.94 25.08 -5.30
C ILE A 143 12.39 25.11 -3.88
N VAL A 144 12.90 26.02 -3.06
CA VAL A 144 12.52 26.14 -1.65
C VAL A 144 12.18 27.59 -1.37
N GLY A 145 10.97 27.84 -0.85
CA GLY A 145 10.47 29.20 -0.66
C GLY A 145 10.96 29.91 0.61
N LEU A 146 11.37 29.16 1.63
CA LEU A 146 11.78 29.71 2.94
C LEU A 146 13.19 29.28 3.35
N SER A 147 13.38 28.02 3.79
CA SER A 147 14.69 27.56 4.25
C SER A 147 15.02 26.14 3.78
N HIS A 148 16.30 25.92 3.46
CA HIS A 148 16.84 24.62 3.11
C HIS A 148 18.04 24.31 4.01
N THR A 149 17.85 23.40 4.97
CA THR A 149 18.91 22.99 5.92
C THR A 149 19.36 21.57 5.61
N LEU A 150 20.67 21.38 5.47
CA LEU A 150 21.30 20.07 5.27
C LEU A 150 22.27 19.77 6.42
N ASN A 151 21.90 18.82 7.28
CA ASN A 151 22.76 18.33 8.35
C ASN A 151 23.34 16.97 7.95
N VAL A 152 24.67 16.85 7.93
CA VAL A 152 25.38 15.61 7.54
C VAL A 152 26.32 15.20 8.65
N GLY A 153 26.07 14.05 9.27
CA GLY A 153 26.82 13.60 10.45
C GLY A 153 28.21 13.02 10.17
N ALA A 154 28.49 12.59 8.94
CA ALA A 154 29.76 11.94 8.59
C ALA A 154 30.51 12.65 7.46
N SER A 155 29.99 12.60 6.22
CA SER A 155 30.67 13.21 5.08
C SER A 155 29.68 13.66 4.02
N ASN A 156 29.87 14.88 3.50
CA ASN A 156 29.16 15.40 2.34
C ASN A 156 30.15 15.55 1.17
N LYS A 157 29.84 14.93 0.04
CA LYS A 157 30.72 14.95 -1.15
C LYS A 157 29.96 15.42 -2.37
N LEU A 158 30.31 16.60 -2.86
CA LEU A 158 29.81 17.15 -4.11
C LEU A 158 30.83 16.96 -5.23
N ARG A 159 30.38 16.44 -6.38
CA ARG A 159 31.17 16.37 -7.62
C ARG A 159 30.37 16.97 -8.75
N VAL A 160 30.94 18.00 -9.37
CA VAL A 160 30.35 18.69 -10.53
C VAL A 160 31.33 18.57 -11.68
N ALA A 161 30.88 18.01 -12.80
CA ALA A 161 31.75 17.71 -13.94
C ALA A 161 32.04 18.93 -14.83
N LYS A 162 31.13 19.90 -14.82
CA LYS A 162 31.25 21.17 -15.55
C LYS A 162 31.27 22.31 -14.53
N ASP A 163 30.29 23.19 -14.61
CA ASP A 163 30.27 24.43 -13.85
C ASP A 163 29.40 24.31 -12.61
N SER A 164 29.87 24.92 -11.52
CA SER A 164 29.10 25.15 -10.30
C SER A 164 29.15 26.64 -10.01
N SER A 165 27.99 27.25 -9.80
CA SER A 165 27.86 28.67 -9.49
C SER A 165 26.85 28.89 -8.37
N GLU A 166 27.05 29.95 -7.61
CA GLU A 166 26.16 30.35 -6.53
C GLU A 166 26.00 31.86 -6.57
N TYR A 167 24.78 32.33 -6.34
CA TYR A 167 24.47 33.73 -6.13
C TYR A 167 23.87 33.88 -4.73
N VAL A 168 24.50 34.72 -3.91
CA VAL A 168 24.06 34.98 -2.54
C VAL A 168 23.72 36.47 -2.45
N GLY A 169 22.46 36.76 -2.09
CA GLY A 169 21.96 38.14 -2.02
C GLY A 169 22.44 38.91 -0.79
N GLU A 170 22.69 38.19 0.30
CA GLU A 170 23.24 38.73 1.56
C GLU A 170 24.59 38.05 1.85
N ASP A 171 24.81 37.61 3.09
CA ASP A 171 26.09 37.08 3.53
C ASP A 171 26.23 35.56 3.28
N LYS A 172 27.41 35.16 2.83
CA LYS A 172 27.85 33.76 2.84
C LYS A 172 28.96 33.58 3.88
N SER A 173 28.67 32.86 4.96
CA SER A 173 29.65 32.46 5.95
C SER A 173 30.15 31.03 5.70
N VAL A 174 31.46 30.82 5.83
CA VAL A 174 32.09 29.49 5.75
C VAL A 174 33.07 29.39 6.90
N GLU A 175 32.83 28.45 7.81
CA GLU A 175 33.71 28.15 8.93
C GLU A 175 34.30 26.75 8.76
N ILE A 176 35.62 26.65 8.90
CA ILE A 176 36.36 25.40 8.72
C ILE A 176 37.30 25.26 9.92
N GLN A 177 37.04 24.25 10.75
CA GLN A 177 37.77 24.03 12.01
C GLN A 177 39.15 23.40 11.82
N ALA A 178 39.34 22.67 10.72
CA ALA A 178 40.59 21.99 10.41
C ALA A 178 41.28 22.65 9.20
N ASN A 179 41.19 22.03 8.02
CA ASN A 179 41.94 22.48 6.85
C ASN A 179 41.01 22.78 5.68
N LEU A 180 41.26 23.92 5.02
CA LEU A 180 40.74 24.24 3.70
C LEU A 180 41.86 24.09 2.68
N ASN A 181 41.74 23.11 1.78
CA ASN A 181 42.66 22.94 0.65
C ASN A 181 41.94 23.31 -0.65
N THR A 182 42.47 24.30 -1.35
CA THR A 182 41.96 24.71 -2.67
C THR A 182 43.07 24.53 -3.71
N SER A 183 42.75 23.94 -4.84
CA SER A 183 43.69 23.77 -5.95
C SER A 183 43.00 24.13 -7.26
N LEU A 184 43.59 25.08 -8.00
CA LEU A 184 43.09 25.56 -9.28
C LEU A 184 44.12 25.23 -10.35
N SER A 185 43.68 24.57 -11.43
CA SER A 185 44.56 24.22 -12.56
C SER A 185 44.73 25.35 -13.57
N LYS A 186 43.72 26.23 -13.69
CA LYS A 186 43.75 27.44 -14.52
C LYS A 186 42.99 28.56 -13.83
N MET A 187 43.63 29.71 -13.68
CA MET A 187 43.03 30.93 -13.12
C MET A 187 42.97 31.98 -14.22
N ARG A 188 41.80 32.61 -14.41
CA ARG A 188 41.65 33.79 -15.27
C ARG A 188 41.05 34.91 -14.43
N ILE A 189 41.84 35.97 -14.20
CA ILE A 189 41.38 37.18 -13.52
C ILE A 189 40.65 38.03 -14.58
N GLY A 190 39.38 38.38 -14.33
CA GLY A 190 38.66 39.38 -15.12
C GLY A 190 39.19 40.78 -14.80
N ARG A 191 39.42 41.61 -15.83
CA ARG A 191 39.76 43.03 -15.69
C ARG A 191 38.53 43.84 -15.29
#